data_AF-M3YIE0-F1
#
_entry.id   AF-M3YIE0-F1
#
_cell.length_a   1.000
_cell.length_b   1.000
_cell.length_c   1.000
_cell.angle_alpha   90.00
_cell.angle_beta   90.00
_cell.angle_gamma   90.00
#
_symmetry.space_group_name_H-M   'P 1'
#
loop_
_entity.id
_entity.type
_entity.pdbx_description
1 polymer ?
#
loop_
_entity_poly.entity_id
_entity_poly.type
_entity_poly.pdbx_seq_one_letter_code
_entity_poly.pdbx_strand_id
1 'polypeptide(L)'
;MEAGLLTVVLGVVVVQAHTASQDLHLQKIAGFWREVGVASSQNLALKTPKRLEALFLTLSGRELTVKVAYNSSGSCETEKIVGSEIDVSGTFAFPGHREIHVIDTDYEQYAILRLSLRWQGKDYYVLKYFTRSLEDEYGPGFRRFRDLTADMGLYLVARHGRCAELLKEVSLAPGCAG
;
A
#
# COMPACT_ATOMS: atom_id res chain seq x y z
N MET A 1 -21.33 48.63 47.02
CA MET A 1 -21.52 47.19 46.84
C MET A 1 -21.60 46.97 45.33
N GLU A 2 -20.47 47.01 44.62
CA GLU A 2 -19.58 45.85 44.32
C GLU A 2 -20.41 44.72 43.68
N ALA A 3 -20.56 44.71 42.35
CA ALA A 3 -19.67 44.13 41.33
C ALA A 3 -19.82 42.61 41.21
N GLY A 4 -20.04 42.13 39.97
CA GLY A 4 -20.01 40.70 39.67
C GLY A 4 -20.64 40.32 38.33
N LEU A 5 -20.22 40.94 37.22
CA LEU A 5 -20.54 40.44 35.88
C LEU A 5 -19.57 39.28 35.57
N LEU A 6 -20.05 38.04 35.63
CA LEU A 6 -19.27 36.86 35.28
C LEU A 6 -19.24 36.72 33.75
N THR A 7 -18.18 37.26 33.14
CA THR A 7 -17.87 37.03 31.72
C THR A 7 -17.29 35.63 31.57
N VAL A 8 -18.09 34.68 31.09
CA VAL A 8 -17.59 33.35 30.69
C VAL A 8 -16.96 33.47 29.30
N VAL A 9 -15.63 33.52 29.23
CA VAL A 9 -14.90 33.44 27.96
C VAL A 9 -14.84 31.98 27.54
N LEU A 10 -15.67 31.60 26.56
CA LEU A 10 -15.60 30.29 25.91
C LEU A 10 -14.38 30.28 24.98
N GLY A 11 -13.25 29.76 25.46
CA GLY A 11 -12.07 29.52 24.64
C GLY A 11 -12.33 28.36 23.68
N VAL A 12 -12.58 28.65 22.40
CA VAL A 12 -12.55 27.61 21.35
C VAL A 12 -11.08 27.28 21.09
N VAL A 13 -10.61 26.17 21.65
CA VAL A 13 -9.34 25.57 21.24
C VAL A 13 -9.58 24.87 19.90
N VAL A 14 -9.21 25.53 18.82
CA VAL A 14 -9.09 24.86 17.52
C VAL A 14 -7.82 24.02 17.59
N VAL A 15 -7.98 22.73 17.91
CA VAL A 15 -6.91 21.75 17.72
C VAL A 15 -6.76 21.56 16.22
N GLN A 16 -5.85 22.32 15.62
CA GLN A 16 -5.40 22.09 14.26
C GLN A 16 -4.59 20.80 14.29
N ALA A 17 -5.27 19.67 14.08
CA ALA A 17 -4.64 18.38 13.86
C ALA A 17 -3.92 18.43 12.51
N HIS A 18 -2.76 19.09 12.48
CA HIS A 18 -1.74 18.72 11.52
C HIS A 18 -1.28 17.32 11.93
N THR A 19 -1.89 16.30 11.33
CA THR A 19 -1.23 15.00 11.20
C THR A 19 0.05 15.30 10.46
N ALA A 20 1.14 15.51 11.21
CA ALA A 20 2.47 15.54 10.66
C ALA A 20 2.59 14.24 9.85
N SER A 21 2.62 14.35 8.53
CA SER A 21 3.14 13.27 7.71
C SER A 21 4.56 13.10 8.22
N GLN A 22 4.79 12.08 9.05
CA GLN A 22 6.14 11.63 9.34
C GLN A 22 6.82 11.52 7.98
N ASP A 23 7.92 12.23 7.82
CA ASP A 23 8.69 12.35 6.59
C ASP A 23 8.92 10.92 6.07
N LEU A 24 8.08 10.50 5.12
CA LEU A 24 8.03 9.11 4.70
C LEU A 24 9.34 8.91 3.96
N HIS A 25 10.23 8.09 4.50
CA HIS A 25 11.51 7.80 3.87
C HIS A 25 11.27 6.86 2.70
N LEU A 26 10.66 7.37 1.64
CA LEU A 26 10.15 6.62 0.51
C LEU A 26 11.22 5.75 -0.12
N GLN A 27 12.47 6.21 -0.17
CA GLN A 27 13.59 5.42 -0.67
C GLN A 27 13.75 4.07 0.06
N LYS A 28 13.41 3.98 1.36
CA LYS A 28 13.47 2.74 2.14
C LYS A 28 12.39 1.73 1.75
N ILE A 29 11.32 2.16 1.08
CA ILE A 29 10.29 1.24 0.58
C ILE A 29 10.73 0.50 -0.69
N ALA A 30 11.82 0.93 -1.35
CA ALA A 30 12.30 0.31 -2.57
C ALA A 30 12.65 -1.18 -2.36
N GLY A 31 12.59 -1.97 -3.43
CA GLY A 31 12.91 -3.39 -3.44
C GLY A 31 11.69 -4.30 -3.48
N PHE A 32 11.92 -5.58 -3.18
CA PHE A 32 10.93 -6.66 -3.29
C PHE A 32 9.89 -6.64 -2.16
N TRP A 33 8.64 -6.96 -2.48
CA TRP A 33 7.51 -7.10 -1.56
C TRP A 33 6.55 -8.20 -2.04
N ARG A 34 6.24 -9.20 -1.21
CA ARG A 34 5.26 -10.25 -1.49
C ARG A 34 3.89 -9.88 -0.95
N GLU A 35 2.82 -10.08 -1.71
CA GLU A 35 1.45 -9.90 -1.22
C GLU A 35 1.04 -11.07 -0.32
N VAL A 36 0.50 -10.75 0.86
CA VAL A 36 0.04 -11.75 1.85
C VAL A 36 -1.45 -11.61 2.16
N GLY A 37 -1.98 -10.38 2.18
CA GLY A 37 -3.37 -10.13 2.51
C GLY A 37 -4.01 -9.07 1.60
N VAL A 38 -5.30 -9.24 1.30
CA VAL A 38 -6.10 -8.26 0.57
C VAL A 38 -7.44 -8.07 1.27
N ALA A 39 -7.85 -6.82 1.46
CA ALA A 39 -9.16 -6.50 2.01
C ALA A 39 -9.85 -5.47 1.13
N SER A 40 -11.16 -5.62 0.96
CA SER A 40 -11.98 -4.67 0.22
C SER A 40 -13.43 -4.77 0.69
N SER A 41 -14.12 -3.63 0.75
CA SER A 41 -15.57 -3.60 0.95
C SER A 41 -16.34 -4.06 -0.30
N GLN A 42 -15.65 -4.23 -1.42
CA GLN A 42 -16.21 -4.67 -2.70
C GLN A 42 -15.69 -6.08 -3.01
N ASN A 43 -16.55 -6.96 -3.55
CA ASN A 43 -16.16 -8.31 -3.96
C ASN A 43 -15.28 -8.34 -5.25
N LEU A 44 -14.45 -7.31 -5.45
CA LEU A 44 -13.56 -7.15 -6.59
C LEU A 44 -12.28 -7.99 -6.42
N ALA A 45 -11.80 -8.14 -5.19
CA ALA A 45 -10.58 -8.89 -4.88
C ALA A 45 -10.68 -10.38 -5.27
N LEU A 46 -11.88 -10.97 -5.22
CA LEU A 46 -12.11 -12.39 -5.56
C LEU A 46 -12.36 -12.65 -7.05
N LYS A 47 -12.51 -11.61 -7.88
CA LYS A 47 -12.91 -11.75 -9.29
C LYS A 47 -11.81 -11.44 -10.29
N THR A 48 -10.59 -11.12 -9.82
CA THR A 48 -9.48 -10.82 -10.74
C THR A 48 -8.92 -12.12 -11.36
N PRO A 49 -8.85 -12.23 -12.69
CA PRO A 49 -8.27 -13.39 -13.36
C PRO A 49 -6.74 -13.47 -13.17
N LYS A 50 -6.09 -12.33 -12.88
CA LYS A 50 -4.67 -12.25 -12.54
C LYS A 50 -4.53 -11.99 -11.05
N ARG A 51 -3.92 -12.93 -10.32
CA ARG A 51 -3.66 -12.79 -8.89
C ARG A 51 -2.27 -12.22 -8.68
N LEU A 52 -2.18 -11.09 -7.99
CA LEU A 52 -0.89 -10.51 -7.62
C LEU A 52 -0.19 -11.45 -6.63
N GLU A 53 1.10 -11.70 -6.83
CA GLU A 53 1.92 -12.45 -5.87
C GLU A 53 3.01 -11.55 -5.26
N ALA A 54 3.61 -10.64 -6.05
CA ALA A 54 4.65 -9.75 -5.56
C ALA A 54 4.80 -8.47 -6.40
N LEU A 55 5.49 -7.51 -5.79
CA LEU A 55 5.93 -6.24 -6.35
C LEU A 55 7.44 -6.10 -6.18
N PHE A 56 8.08 -5.39 -7.10
CA PHE A 56 9.39 -4.81 -6.90
C PHE A 56 9.29 -3.31 -7.17
N LEU A 57 9.64 -2.51 -6.16
CA LEU A 57 9.51 -1.06 -6.18
C LEU A 57 10.86 -0.42 -6.46
N THR A 58 10.91 0.49 -7.43
CA THR A 58 12.10 1.30 -7.70
C THR A 58 11.69 2.76 -7.68
N LEU A 59 12.34 3.57 -6.84
CA LEU A 59 12.15 5.01 -6.81
C LEU A 59 13.26 5.74 -7.58
N SER A 60 12.85 6.75 -8.35
CA SER A 60 13.75 7.66 -9.06
C SER A 60 13.19 9.07 -8.97
N GLY A 61 13.74 9.89 -8.07
CA GLY A 61 13.17 11.20 -7.75
C GLY A 61 11.73 11.06 -7.25
N ARG A 62 10.77 11.65 -8.00
CA ARG A 62 9.32 11.57 -7.72
C ARG A 62 8.62 10.42 -8.43
N GLU A 63 9.34 9.62 -9.22
CA GLU A 63 8.76 8.49 -9.94
C GLU A 63 8.86 7.21 -9.12
N LEU A 64 7.78 6.44 -9.11
CA LEU A 64 7.73 5.08 -8.59
C LEU A 64 7.49 4.12 -9.76
N THR A 65 8.51 3.33 -10.07
CA THR A 65 8.37 2.17 -10.95
C THR A 65 7.93 0.98 -10.11
N VAL A 66 6.83 0.36 -10.52
CA VAL A 66 6.30 -0.87 -9.92
C VAL A 66 6.41 -1.99 -10.94
N LYS A 67 7.28 -2.96 -10.69
CA LYS A 67 7.28 -4.24 -11.41
C LYS A 67 6.41 -5.21 -10.64
N VAL A 68 5.35 -5.70 -11.26
CA VAL A 68 4.38 -6.61 -10.65
C VAL A 68 4.60 -8.03 -11.17
N ALA A 69 4.36 -9.03 -10.33
CA ALA A 69 4.31 -10.43 -10.73
C ALA A 69 2.92 -11.02 -10.42
N TYR A 70 2.31 -11.61 -11.43
CA TYR A 70 1.00 -12.24 -11.34
C TYR A 70 1.08 -13.73 -11.61
N ASN A 71 0.22 -14.48 -10.92
CA ASN A 71 -0.18 -15.81 -11.34
C ASN A 71 -1.38 -15.72 -12.28
N SER A 72 -1.19 -16.17 -13.50
CA SER A 72 -2.18 -16.21 -14.56
C SER A 72 -2.32 -17.66 -15.00
N SER A 73 -3.29 -18.37 -14.41
CA SER A 73 -3.56 -19.79 -14.71
C SER A 73 -2.34 -20.71 -14.61
N GLY A 74 -1.44 -20.46 -13.65
CA GLY A 74 -0.22 -21.26 -13.43
C GLY A 74 1.02 -20.75 -14.18
N SER A 75 0.88 -19.75 -15.05
CA SER A 75 1.99 -19.03 -15.67
C SER A 75 2.30 -17.74 -14.91
N CYS A 76 3.59 -17.43 -14.79
CA CYS A 76 4.05 -16.18 -14.19
C CYS A 76 4.15 -15.09 -15.24
N GLU A 77 3.33 -14.06 -15.08
CA GLU A 77 3.37 -12.87 -15.92
C GLU A 77 3.96 -11.70 -15.12
N THR A 78 4.74 -10.85 -15.77
CA THR A 78 5.22 -9.60 -15.15
C THR A 78 4.83 -8.39 -15.98
N GLU A 79 4.56 -7.28 -15.31
CA GLU A 79 4.27 -6.00 -15.93
C GLU A 79 5.08 -4.91 -15.21
N LYS A 80 5.42 -3.84 -15.91
CA LYS A 80 6.08 -2.67 -15.35
C LYS A 80 5.17 -1.47 -15.54
N ILE A 81 4.88 -0.77 -14.45
CA ILE A 81 4.03 0.42 -14.44
C ILE A 81 4.81 1.54 -13.75
N VAL A 82 4.80 2.72 -14.34
CA VAL A 82 5.44 3.90 -13.76
C VAL A 82 4.36 4.88 -13.33
N GLY A 83 4.52 5.41 -12.13
CA GLY A 83 3.68 6.46 -11.57
C GLY A 83 4.52 7.58 -10.99
N SER A 84 3.85 8.67 -10.62
CA SER A 84 4.50 9.86 -10.07
C SER A 84 3.86 10.25 -8.75
N GLU A 85 4.68 10.70 -7.81
CA GLU A 85 4.22 11.22 -6.53
C GLU A 85 3.41 12.50 -6.72
N ILE A 86 2.24 12.56 -6.10
CA ILE A 86 1.33 13.70 -6.14
C ILE A 86 1.42 14.55 -4.86
N ASP A 87 0.46 15.44 -4.65
CA ASP A 87 0.51 16.47 -3.59
C ASP A 87 0.58 15.90 -2.15
N VAL A 88 0.26 14.61 -1.97
CA VAL A 88 0.33 13.92 -0.69
C VAL A 88 1.53 12.99 -0.67
N SER A 89 2.47 13.22 0.25
CA SER A 89 3.65 12.39 0.45
C SER A 89 3.28 10.91 0.55
N GLY A 90 3.97 10.07 -0.22
CA GLY A 90 3.69 8.64 -0.25
C GLY A 90 2.42 8.23 -1.00
N THR A 91 1.83 9.15 -1.77
CA THR A 91 0.78 8.86 -2.73
C THR A 91 1.31 9.01 -4.15
N PHE A 92 1.14 7.97 -4.95
CA PHE A 92 1.61 7.90 -6.33
C PHE A 92 0.43 7.68 -7.27
N ALA A 93 0.31 8.52 -8.30
CA ALA A 93 -0.68 8.37 -9.36
C ALA A 93 -0.11 7.60 -10.54
N PHE A 94 -0.93 6.72 -11.11
CA PHE A 94 -0.59 5.83 -12.22
C PHE A 94 -1.62 5.97 -13.35
N PRO A 95 -1.24 5.59 -14.60
CA PRO A 95 -2.16 5.58 -15.73
C PRO A 95 -3.47 4.84 -15.43
N GLY A 96 -4.59 5.32 -15.98
CA GLY A 96 -5.91 4.72 -15.76
C GLY A 96 -6.55 5.07 -14.42
N HIS A 97 -6.26 6.26 -13.88
CA HIS A 97 -6.84 6.79 -12.63
C HIS A 97 -6.63 5.86 -11.43
N ARG A 98 -5.43 5.27 -11.36
CA ARG A 98 -5.01 4.39 -10.27
C ARG A 98 -4.09 5.17 -9.34
N GLU A 99 -4.21 4.93 -8.04
CA GLU A 99 -3.33 5.52 -7.03
C GLU A 99 -2.83 4.45 -6.07
N ILE A 100 -1.59 4.58 -5.60
CA ILE A 100 -1.04 3.82 -4.49
C ILE A 100 -0.72 4.81 -3.38
N HIS A 101 -1.25 4.55 -2.19
CA HIS A 101 -0.91 5.28 -0.98
C HIS A 101 -0.32 4.33 0.06
N VAL A 102 0.85 4.69 0.61
CA VAL A 102 1.50 3.94 1.69
C VAL A 102 0.80 4.31 3.01
N ILE A 103 0.04 3.37 3.58
CA ILE A 103 -0.73 3.59 4.81
C ILE A 103 0.15 3.41 6.04
N ASP A 104 0.98 2.36 6.05
CA ASP A 104 1.82 1.99 7.18
C ASP A 104 2.96 1.10 6.71
N THR A 105 4.15 1.26 7.27
CA THR A 105 5.31 0.40 6.96
C THR A 105 6.41 0.62 7.98
N ASP A 106 7.13 -0.45 8.31
CA ASP A 106 8.41 -0.38 9.02
C ASP A 106 9.61 -0.45 8.08
N TYR A 107 9.37 -0.43 6.77
CA TYR A 107 10.33 -0.56 5.65
C TYR A 107 11.05 -1.91 5.53
N GLU A 108 11.26 -2.59 6.64
CA GLU A 108 12.09 -3.78 6.77
C GLU A 108 11.29 -5.09 6.70
N GLN A 109 10.08 -5.12 7.25
CA GLN A 109 9.32 -6.37 7.39
C GLN A 109 7.99 -6.30 6.65
N TYR A 110 7.28 -5.18 6.74
CA TYR A 110 5.95 -5.07 6.15
C TYR A 110 5.64 -3.71 5.52
N ALA A 111 4.67 -3.73 4.61
CA ALA A 111 4.01 -2.53 4.11
C ALA A 111 2.50 -2.79 3.96
N ILE A 112 1.69 -1.79 4.31
CA ILE A 112 0.26 -1.77 4.08
C ILE A 112 -0.01 -0.67 3.06
N LEU A 113 -0.52 -1.06 1.89
CA LEU A 113 -0.79 -0.16 0.79
C LEU A 113 -2.29 -0.07 0.54
N ARG A 114 -2.76 1.16 0.29
CA ARG A 114 -4.08 1.41 -0.27
C ARG A 114 -3.93 1.60 -1.78
N LEU A 115 -4.60 0.75 -2.54
CA LEU A 115 -4.68 0.89 -3.99
C LEU A 115 -6.08 1.40 -4.33
N SER A 116 -6.15 2.59 -4.92
CA SER A 116 -7.40 3.23 -5.34
C SER A 116 -7.53 3.20 -6.86
N LEU A 117 -8.77 3.09 -7.35
CA LEU A 117 -9.15 3.22 -8.74
C LEU A 117 -10.39 4.09 -8.82
N ARG A 118 -10.32 5.16 -9.61
CA ARG A 118 -11.51 5.94 -9.95
C ARG A 118 -12.10 5.44 -11.26
N TRP A 119 -13.32 4.91 -11.21
CA TRP A 119 -14.03 4.36 -12.37
C TRP A 119 -15.46 4.86 -12.41
N GLN A 120 -15.90 5.42 -13.55
CA GLN A 120 -17.25 5.97 -13.75
C GLN A 120 -17.68 6.95 -12.63
N GLY A 121 -16.76 7.78 -12.15
CA GLY A 121 -17.03 8.77 -11.10
C GLY A 121 -17.15 8.18 -9.68
N LYS A 122 -16.92 6.88 -9.50
CA LYS A 122 -16.84 6.22 -8.19
C LYS A 122 -15.41 5.83 -7.85
N ASP A 123 -15.10 5.90 -6.57
CA ASP A 123 -13.81 5.47 -6.03
C ASP A 123 -13.93 4.04 -5.47
N TYR A 124 -13.05 3.19 -5.96
CA TYR A 124 -12.88 1.81 -5.54
C TYR A 124 -11.52 1.71 -4.86
N TYR A 125 -11.42 0.94 -3.78
CA TYR A 125 -10.11 0.69 -3.18
C TYR A 125 -9.99 -0.69 -2.57
N VAL A 126 -8.74 -1.12 -2.49
CA VAL A 126 -8.33 -2.33 -1.77
C VAL A 126 -7.18 -1.97 -0.84
N LEU A 127 -7.16 -2.59 0.34
CA LEU A 127 -6.00 -2.58 1.23
C LEU A 127 -5.23 -3.87 1.01
N LYS A 128 -3.91 -3.74 0.88
CA LYS A 128 -3.02 -4.87 0.64
C LYS A 128 -1.90 -4.89 1.67
N TYR A 129 -1.67 -6.06 2.25
CA TYR A 129 -0.58 -6.33 3.18
C TYR A 129 0.54 -7.05 2.46
N PHE A 130 1.75 -6.49 2.56
CA PHE A 130 2.95 -6.99 1.95
C PHE A 130 4.02 -7.31 2.98
N THR A 131 4.87 -8.30 2.66
CA THR A 131 6.04 -8.65 3.46
C THR A 131 7.31 -8.72 2.59
N ARG A 132 8.48 -8.46 3.17
CA ARG A 132 9.78 -8.70 2.49
C ARG A 132 10.12 -10.20 2.39
N SER A 133 9.57 -10.98 3.31
CA SER A 133 9.79 -12.42 3.42
C SER A 133 8.95 -13.20 2.40
N LEU A 134 9.54 -14.27 1.87
CA LEU A 134 8.78 -15.23 1.06
C LEU A 134 7.94 -16.19 1.93
N GLU A 135 8.31 -16.36 3.20
CA GLU A 135 7.77 -17.40 4.08
C GLU A 135 6.86 -16.82 5.17
N ASP A 136 7.15 -15.62 5.67
CA ASP A 136 6.42 -15.05 6.80
C ASP A 136 5.10 -14.41 6.36
N GLU A 137 3.99 -14.97 6.86
CA GLU A 137 2.62 -14.52 6.61
C GLU A 137 2.04 -13.70 7.78
N TYR A 138 2.52 -13.93 9.01
CA TYR A 138 1.95 -13.36 10.24
C TYR A 138 2.93 -12.44 10.96
N GLY A 139 3.81 -11.79 10.18
CA GLY A 139 4.76 -10.81 10.67
C GLY A 139 4.13 -9.60 11.39
N PRO A 140 4.95 -8.69 11.93
CA PRO A 140 4.52 -7.65 12.87
C PRO A 140 3.38 -6.76 12.37
N GLY A 141 3.31 -6.49 11.06
CA GLY A 141 2.26 -5.68 10.44
C GLY A 141 0.91 -6.38 10.29
N PHE A 142 0.82 -7.69 10.49
CA PHE A 142 -0.41 -8.44 10.24
C PHE A 142 -1.54 -8.05 11.20
N ARG A 143 -1.24 -7.87 12.50
CA ARG A 143 -2.23 -7.39 13.47
C ARG A 143 -2.77 -6.03 13.06
N ARG A 144 -1.87 -5.10 12.71
CA ARG A 144 -2.23 -3.76 12.24
C ARG A 144 -3.11 -3.80 11.00
N PHE A 145 -2.78 -4.66 10.04
CA PHE A 145 -3.61 -4.86 8.84
C PHE A 145 -5.00 -5.37 9.21
N ARG A 146 -5.11 -6.33 10.13
CA ARG A 146 -6.41 -6.81 10.61
C ARG A 146 -7.23 -5.71 11.28
N ASP A 147 -6.60 -4.88 12.11
CA ASP A 147 -7.28 -3.77 12.78
C ASP A 147 -7.81 -2.74 11.76
N LEU A 148 -6.98 -2.40 10.75
CA LEU A 148 -7.37 -1.48 9.66
C LEU A 148 -8.48 -2.02 8.74
N THR A 149 -8.69 -3.34 8.74
CA THR A 149 -9.61 -4.03 7.83
C THR A 149 -10.78 -4.69 8.53
N ALA A 150 -10.97 -4.43 9.83
CA ALA A 150 -12.00 -5.05 10.66
C ALA A 150 -13.42 -4.87 10.09
N ASP A 151 -13.69 -3.73 9.46
CA ASP A 151 -14.99 -3.39 8.86
C ASP A 151 -15.07 -3.70 7.35
N MET A 152 -14.05 -4.38 6.79
CA MET A 152 -13.98 -4.74 5.38
C MET A 152 -14.08 -6.26 5.19
N GLY A 153 -14.52 -6.68 4.00
CA GLY A 153 -14.36 -8.07 3.60
C GLY A 153 -12.87 -8.40 3.52
N LEU A 154 -12.37 -9.15 4.50
CA LEU A 154 -10.98 -9.60 4.55
C LEU A 154 -10.83 -10.92 3.79
N TYR A 155 -9.94 -10.91 2.80
CA TYR A 155 -9.56 -12.09 2.04
C TYR A 155 -8.08 -12.35 2.29
N LEU A 156 -7.76 -13.37 3.08
CA LEU A 156 -6.37 -13.79 3.23
C LEU A 156 -5.93 -14.48 1.94
N VAL A 157 -4.94 -13.88 1.28
CA VAL A 157 -4.49 -14.28 -0.07
C VAL A 157 -3.21 -15.12 0.03
N ALA A 158 -2.71 -15.43 1.22
CA ALA A 158 -1.47 -16.19 1.33
C ALA A 158 -1.64 -17.63 0.82
N ARG A 159 -1.11 -17.87 -0.38
CA ARG A 159 -0.51 -19.13 -0.80
C ARG A 159 0.90 -18.77 -1.25
N HIS A 160 1.85 -19.63 -0.90
CA HIS A 160 3.20 -19.60 -1.45
C HIS A 160 3.13 -19.48 -2.98
N GLY A 161 3.77 -18.44 -3.53
CA GLY A 161 3.61 -18.05 -4.93
C GLY A 161 4.92 -18.17 -5.69
N ARG A 162 4.98 -19.10 -6.67
CA ARG A 162 6.17 -19.31 -7.51
C ARG A 162 6.58 -18.03 -8.26
N CYS A 163 5.63 -17.16 -8.61
CA CYS A 163 5.92 -15.92 -9.33
C CYS A 163 6.56 -14.87 -8.43
N ALA A 164 6.24 -14.88 -7.13
CA ALA A 164 6.94 -14.06 -6.14
C ALA A 164 8.42 -14.47 -6.00
N GLU A 165 8.71 -15.77 -5.95
CA GLU A 165 10.08 -16.29 -5.88
C GLU A 165 10.90 -15.85 -7.10
N LEU A 166 10.36 -16.11 -8.31
CA LEU A 166 11.01 -15.74 -9.57
C LEU A 166 11.27 -14.24 -9.66
N LEU A 167 10.30 -13.42 -9.23
CA LEU A 167 10.50 -11.96 -9.21
C LEU A 167 11.64 -11.58 -8.26
N LYS A 168 11.73 -12.20 -7.08
CA LYS A 168 12.79 -11.91 -6.11
C LYS A 168 14.16 -12.30 -6.65
N GLU A 169 14.31 -13.49 -7.20
CA GLU A 169 15.56 -13.99 -7.77
C GLU A 169 16.08 -13.12 -8.91
N VAL A 170 15.22 -12.83 -9.90
CA VAL A 170 15.60 -12.01 -11.07
C VAL A 170 15.93 -10.57 -10.67
N SER A 171 15.35 -10.06 -9.58
CA SER A 171 15.65 -8.72 -9.09
C SER A 171 16.93 -8.63 -8.26
N LEU A 172 17.44 -9.76 -7.75
CA LEU A 172 18.72 -9.86 -7.03
C LEU A 172 19.90 -10.18 -7.96
N ALA A 173 19.64 -10.69 -9.17
CA ALA A 173 20.67 -11.00 -10.15
C ALA A 173 21.39 -9.71 -10.62
N PRO A 174 22.71 -9.57 -10.37
CA PRO A 174 23.47 -8.45 -10.90
C PRO A 174 23.58 -8.61 -12.42
N GLY A 175 22.95 -7.72 -13.19
CA GLY A 175 23.12 -7.66 -14.65
C GLY A 175 21.86 -7.77 -15.52
N CYS A 176 20.65 -7.83 -14.95
CA CYS A 176 19.40 -7.83 -15.73
C CYS A 176 18.53 -6.58 -15.48
N ALA A 177 19.15 -5.46 -15.14
CA ALA A 177 18.56 -4.13 -15.31
C ALA A 177 19.08 -3.53 -16.63
N GLY A 178 18.49 -3.99 -17.74
CA GLY A 178 18.64 -3.42 -19.07
C GLY A 178 17.28 -3.08 -19.63
#